data_AF-A0A399SG44-F1
#
_entry.id   AF-A0A399SG44-F1
#
_cell.length_a   1.000
_cell.length_b   1.000
_cell.length_c   1.000
_cell.angle_alpha   90.00
_cell.angle_beta   90.00
_cell.angle_gamma   90.00
#
_symmetry.space_group_name_H-M   'P 1'
#
loop_
_entity.id
_entity.type
_entity.pdbx_description
1 polymer ?
#
loop_
_entity_poly.entity_id
_entity_poly.type
_entity_poly.pdbx_seq_one_letter_code
_entity_poly.pdbx_strand_id
1 'polypeptide(L)'
;MEGYRKLDSATEDLFEHVLTSVAGEFLMERKEIAFGISLLSSFSSLGDYERLYIHKVTEFKSASNSFIILLLEKHLTLVKQLPSGHRYSEEVEEIEPLLFFTLPHDIGRVVIRKETLGDKIADIFNREDIDFKEYPTFSRKYFVTGNKPDLIKSYFPKKLIHVLE
;
A
#
# COMPACT_ATOMS: atom_id res chain seq x y z
N MET A 1 13.28 7.77 -25.41
CA MET A 1 12.90 8.84 -24.48
C MET A 1 11.46 8.57 -24.10
N GLU A 2 11.24 7.78 -23.04
CA GLU A 2 9.91 7.50 -22.52
C GLU A 2 9.36 8.78 -21.88
N GLY A 3 8.17 9.18 -22.33
CA GLY A 3 7.47 10.32 -21.78
C GLY A 3 7.04 9.98 -20.36
N TYR A 4 7.66 10.62 -19.38
CA TYR A 4 7.12 10.73 -18.02
C TYR A 4 5.72 11.32 -18.14
N ARG A 5 4.69 10.48 -18.04
CA ARG A 5 3.31 10.95 -17.96
C ARG A 5 3.12 11.53 -16.56
N LYS A 6 2.57 12.73 -16.52
CA LYS A 6 2.36 13.50 -15.30
C LYS A 6 1.42 12.70 -14.38
N LEU A 7 1.84 12.49 -13.13
CA LEU A 7 1.07 11.79 -12.11
C LEU A 7 -0.36 12.36 -12.04
N ASP A 8 -1.36 11.49 -11.82
CA ASP A 8 -2.72 11.95 -11.55
C ASP A 8 -2.73 12.83 -10.30
N SER A 9 -3.09 14.10 -10.46
CA SER A 9 -3.00 15.09 -9.38
C SER A 9 -3.88 14.73 -8.19
N ALA A 10 -5.02 14.05 -8.41
CA ALA A 10 -5.90 13.66 -7.32
C ALA A 10 -5.26 12.60 -6.40
N THR A 11 -4.48 11.68 -6.96
CA THR A 11 -3.76 10.66 -6.20
C THR A 11 -2.57 11.26 -5.45
N GLU A 12 -1.86 12.21 -6.07
CA GLU A 12 -0.80 12.96 -5.40
C GLU A 12 -1.34 13.81 -4.26
N ASP A 13 -2.48 14.48 -4.47
CA ASP A 13 -3.15 15.31 -3.47
C ASP A 13 -3.66 14.49 -2.29
N LEU A 14 -4.23 13.30 -2.54
CA LEU A 14 -4.62 12.37 -1.47
C LEU A 14 -3.40 11.92 -0.67
N PHE A 15 -2.30 11.58 -1.34
CA PHE A 15 -1.06 11.20 -0.68
C PHE A 15 -0.55 12.34 0.20
N GLU A 16 -0.38 13.55 -0.34
CA GLU A 16 0.08 14.72 0.42
C GLU A 16 -0.90 15.11 1.54
N HIS A 17 -2.21 14.93 1.35
CA HIS A 17 -3.22 15.11 2.40
C HIS A 17 -3.01 14.13 3.55
N VAL A 18 -2.82 12.84 3.25
CA VAL A 18 -2.48 11.82 4.25
C VAL A 18 -1.20 12.22 4.98
N LEU A 19 -0.14 12.62 4.27
CA LEU A 19 1.12 13.07 4.89
C LEU A 19 0.90 14.25 5.85
N THR A 20 0.09 15.23 5.44
CA THR A 20 -0.18 16.44 6.22
C THR A 20 -1.01 16.15 7.46
N SER A 21 -1.97 15.22 7.37
CA SER A 21 -2.87 14.85 8.48
C SER A 21 -2.14 14.22 9.68
N VAL A 22 -0.99 13.60 9.42
CA VAL A 22 -0.16 12.92 10.43
C VAL A 22 1.11 13.71 10.80
N ALA A 23 1.49 14.73 10.04
CA ALA A 23 2.73 15.49 10.25
C ALA A 23 2.85 16.18 11.63
N GLY A 24 1.73 16.44 12.32
CA GLY A 24 1.75 17.04 13.66
C GLY A 24 2.22 16.11 14.79
N GLU A 25 2.27 14.80 14.55
CA GLU A 25 2.62 13.79 15.55
C GLU A 25 3.92 13.03 15.22
N PHE A 26 4.42 13.21 14.00
CA PHE A 26 5.55 12.46 13.47
C PHE A 26 6.52 13.39 12.77
N LEU A 27 7.81 13.19 13.03
CA LEU A 27 8.88 13.78 12.25
C LEU A 27 8.92 13.10 10.88
N MET A 28 8.68 13.88 9.84
CA MET A 28 8.66 13.42 8.46
C MET A 28 10.04 13.56 7.82
N GLU A 29 10.53 12.50 7.19
CA GLU A 29 11.82 12.44 6.51
C GLU A 29 11.64 11.82 5.11
N ARG A 30 12.10 12.51 4.06
CA ARG A 30 12.14 11.93 2.71
C ARG A 30 13.32 10.98 2.61
N LYS A 31 13.10 9.79 2.04
CA LYS A 31 14.14 8.77 1.83
C LYS A 31 14.45 8.58 0.35
N GLU A 32 15.61 8.00 0.10
CA GLU A 32 16.00 7.60 -1.25
C GLU A 32 15.14 6.46 -1.77
N ILE A 33 14.91 6.45 -3.10
CA ILE A 33 14.15 5.41 -3.78
C ILE A 33 14.72 4.01 -3.52
N ALA A 34 16.04 3.87 -3.44
CA ALA A 34 16.72 2.60 -3.17
C ALA A 34 16.26 1.94 -1.86
N PHE A 35 15.93 2.74 -0.84
CA PHE A 35 15.37 2.24 0.41
C PHE A 35 13.96 1.66 0.20
N GLY A 36 13.12 2.31 -0.59
CA GLY A 36 11.80 1.79 -0.97
C GLY A 36 11.89 0.48 -1.74
N ILE A 37 12.85 0.33 -2.66
CA ILE A 37 13.05 -0.91 -3.43
C ILE A 37 13.41 -2.08 -2.49
N SER A 38 14.32 -1.85 -1.54
CA SER A 38 14.69 -2.82 -0.50
C SER A 38 13.51 -3.25 0.36
N LEU A 39 12.56 -2.33 0.62
CA LEU A 39 11.35 -2.61 1.36
C LEU A 39 10.41 -3.53 0.55
N LEU A 40 10.17 -3.18 -0.72
CA LEU A 40 9.26 -3.92 -1.60
C LEU A 40 9.73 -5.36 -1.87
N SER A 41 11.04 -5.59 -1.98
CA SER A 41 11.59 -6.93 -2.24
C SER A 41 11.27 -7.96 -1.15
N SER A 42 10.86 -7.51 0.05
CA SER A 42 10.44 -8.40 1.13
C SER A 42 8.99 -8.91 1.04
N PHE A 43 8.23 -8.47 0.02
CA PHE A 43 6.81 -8.82 -0.13
C PHE A 43 6.55 -9.59 -1.43
N SER A 44 6.24 -10.89 -1.29
CA SER A 44 5.92 -11.77 -2.43
C SER A 44 4.64 -11.36 -3.16
N SER A 45 3.69 -10.72 -2.48
CA SER A 45 2.40 -10.26 -3.04
C SER A 45 2.52 -9.15 -4.08
N LEU A 46 3.72 -8.58 -4.26
CA LEU A 46 4.01 -7.60 -5.29
C LEU A 46 4.60 -8.23 -6.56
N GLY A 47 4.84 -9.54 -6.56
CA GLY A 47 5.41 -10.27 -7.69
C GLY A 47 4.48 -10.39 -8.90
N ASP A 48 3.19 -10.07 -8.74
CA ASP A 48 2.19 -10.17 -9.81
C ASP A 48 2.27 -8.99 -10.81
N TYR A 49 2.98 -7.92 -10.47
CA TYR A 49 3.14 -6.73 -11.32
C TYR A 49 4.36 -6.86 -12.23
N GLU A 50 4.21 -6.49 -13.51
CA GLU A 50 5.32 -6.54 -14.48
C GLU A 50 6.36 -5.45 -14.21
N ARG A 51 5.90 -4.26 -13.80
CA ARG A 51 6.78 -3.16 -13.38
C ARG A 51 6.17 -2.41 -12.19
N LEU A 52 7.05 -1.98 -11.29
CA LEU A 52 6.73 -1.13 -10.16
C LEU A 52 7.68 0.07 -10.18
N TYR A 53 7.12 1.28 -10.14
CA TYR A 53 7.87 2.52 -10.06
C TYR A 53 7.59 3.19 -8.72
N ILE A 54 8.65 3.58 -8.01
CA ILE A 54 8.55 4.32 -6.76
C ILE A 54 8.76 5.80 -7.05
N HIS A 55 7.72 6.60 -6.80
CA HIS A 55 7.75 8.05 -6.99
C HIS A 55 8.25 8.77 -5.74
N LYS A 56 7.79 8.35 -4.57
CA LYS A 56 8.13 8.98 -3.28
C LYS A 56 8.30 7.93 -2.20
N VAL A 57 9.28 8.14 -1.32
CA VAL A 57 9.49 7.37 -0.09
C VAL A 57 9.50 8.35 1.07
N THR A 58 8.58 8.17 2.02
CA THR A 58 8.44 9.09 3.16
C THR A 58 8.42 8.30 4.45
N GLU A 59 9.40 8.50 5.30
CA GLU A 59 9.42 7.94 6.65
C GLU A 59 8.81 8.95 7.64
N PHE A 60 7.98 8.44 8.53
CA PHE A 60 7.38 9.16 9.65
C PHE A 60 7.91 8.52 10.94
N LYS A 61 8.49 9.33 11.84
CA LYS A 61 9.05 8.88 13.11
C LYS A 61 8.38 9.57 14.28
N SER A 62 8.01 8.81 15.31
CA SER A 62 7.71 9.34 16.63
C SER A 62 8.71 8.80 17.65
N ALA A 63 8.57 9.18 18.92
CA ALA A 63 9.42 8.66 20.00
C ALA A 63 9.37 7.13 20.13
N SER A 64 8.27 6.50 19.69
CA SER A 64 8.08 5.06 19.79
C SER A 64 7.91 4.37 18.43
N ASN A 65 7.48 5.04 17.35
CA ASN A 65 7.06 4.35 16.13
C ASN A 65 7.77 4.89 14.90
N SER A 66 7.92 4.05 13.86
CA SER A 66 8.15 4.57 12.52
C SER A 66 7.28 3.90 11.46
N PHE A 67 6.90 4.64 10.43
CA PHE A 67 6.21 4.07 9.28
C PHE A 67 6.67 4.76 8.00
N ILE A 68 6.62 4.03 6.89
CA ILE A 68 7.09 4.45 5.59
C ILE A 68 5.91 4.45 4.64
N ILE A 69 5.61 5.58 4.01
CA ILE A 69 4.63 5.65 2.94
C ILE A 69 5.38 5.72 1.61
N LEU A 70 5.06 4.77 0.72
CA LEU A 70 5.51 4.77 -0.66
C LEU A 70 4.39 5.27 -1.58
N LEU A 71 4.73 6.13 -2.53
CA LEU A 71 3.85 6.40 -3.67
C LEU A 71 4.32 5.53 -4.82
N LEU A 72 3.48 4.57 -5.22
CA LEU A 72 3.82 3.55 -6.20
C LEU A 72 2.97 3.68 -7.45
N GLU A 73 3.58 3.44 -8.59
CA GLU A 73 2.92 3.23 -9.87
C GLU A 73 3.17 1.78 -10.30
N LYS A 74 2.07 1.09 -10.60
CA LYS A 74 2.03 -0.33 -10.88
C LYS A 74 1.61 -0.54 -12.32
N HIS A 75 2.35 -1.37 -13.03
CA HIS A 75 2.08 -1.73 -14.42
C HIS A 75 1.77 -3.22 -14.51
N LEU A 76 0.62 -3.54 -15.11
CA LEU A 76 0.14 -4.90 -15.29
C LEU A 76 -0.41 -5.09 -16.70
N THR A 77 -0.07 -6.18 -17.36
CA THR A 77 -0.73 -6.60 -18.60
C THR A 77 -1.79 -7.65 -18.28
N LEU A 78 -3.07 -7.29 -18.44
CA LEU A 78 -4.19 -8.21 -18.28
C LEU A 78 -4.52 -8.89 -19.60
N VAL A 79 -4.46 -10.22 -19.63
CA VAL A 79 -4.96 -10.99 -20.78
C VAL A 79 -6.41 -11.35 -20.54
N LYS A 80 -7.32 -10.73 -21.29
CA LYS A 80 -8.77 -10.98 -21.23
C LYS A 80 -9.21 -11.89 -22.37
N GLN A 81 -10.19 -12.76 -22.11
CA GLN A 81 -10.82 -13.60 -23.11
C GLN A 81 -12.28 -13.20 -23.26
N LEU A 82 -12.68 -12.84 -24.48
CA LEU A 82 -14.06 -12.55 -24.82
C LEU A 82 -14.89 -13.84 -24.88
N PRO A 83 -16.22 -13.76 -24.68
CA PRO A 83 -17.11 -14.90 -24.86
C PRO A 83 -17.00 -15.54 -26.26
N SER A 84 -16.55 -14.77 -27.26
CA SER A 84 -16.28 -15.22 -28.63
C SER A 84 -14.99 -16.05 -28.79
N GLY A 85 -14.25 -16.29 -27.71
CA GLY A 85 -12.98 -17.01 -27.71
C GLY A 85 -11.75 -16.15 -28.07
N HIS A 86 -11.95 -14.92 -28.55
CA HIS A 86 -10.86 -13.98 -28.83
C HIS A 86 -10.16 -13.54 -27.54
N ARG A 87 -8.82 -13.58 -27.55
CA ARG A 87 -7.98 -13.06 -26.47
C ARG A 87 -7.45 -11.69 -26.86
N TYR A 88 -7.45 -10.76 -25.92
CA TYR A 88 -6.78 -9.48 -26.07
C TYR A 88 -6.03 -9.13 -24.79
N SER A 89 -4.97 -8.36 -24.94
CA SER A 89 -4.20 -7.84 -23.82
C SER A 89 -4.60 -6.39 -23.58
N GLU A 90 -4.75 -6.03 -22.31
CA GLU A 90 -5.03 -4.68 -21.85
C GLU A 90 -3.93 -4.28 -20.87
N GLU A 91 -3.22 -3.20 -21.19
CA GLU A 91 -2.26 -2.60 -20.26
C GLU A 91 -3.02 -1.80 -19.22
N VAL A 92 -2.80 -2.13 -17.95
CA VAL A 92 -3.36 -1.44 -16.79
C VAL A 92 -2.23 -0.75 -16.04
N GLU A 93 -2.31 0.57 -15.97
CA GLU A 93 -1.46 1.41 -15.15
C GLU A 93 -2.28 1.89 -13.95
N GLU A 94 -1.84 1.58 -12.73
CA GLU A 94 -2.49 2.02 -11.50
C GLU A 94 -1.47 2.71 -10.58
N ILE A 95 -1.75 3.95 -10.22
CA ILE A 95 -0.97 4.70 -9.22
C ILE A 95 -1.70 4.60 -7.89
N GLU A 96 -1.03 4.08 -6.86
CA GLU A 96 -1.60 4.02 -5.52
C GLU A 96 -0.57 4.31 -4.42
N PRO A 97 -1.00 4.93 -3.30
CA PRO A 97 -0.20 4.98 -2.10
C PRO A 97 -0.15 3.59 -1.46
N LEU A 98 1.06 3.11 -1.18
CA LEU A 98 1.33 1.86 -0.48
C LEU A 98 1.96 2.21 0.87
N LEU A 99 1.28 1.89 1.97
CA LEU A 99 1.74 2.23 3.31
C LEU A 99 2.43 1.02 3.94
N PHE A 100 3.62 1.26 4.48
CA PHE A 100 4.42 0.31 5.23
C PHE A 100 4.58 0.77 6.67
N PHE A 101 4.44 -0.13 7.64
CA PHE A 101 4.62 0.22 9.06
C PHE A 101 5.76 -0.59 9.65
N THR A 102 6.60 0.09 10.43
CA THR A 102 7.60 -0.53 11.32
C THR A 102 7.22 -0.17 12.75
N LEU A 103 6.36 -1.00 13.33
CA LEU A 103 5.86 -0.77 14.69
C LEU A 103 7.00 -1.01 15.72
N PRO A 104 7.03 -0.33 16.88
CA PRO A 104 8.04 -0.56 17.90
C PRO A 104 8.01 -2.00 18.40
N HIS A 105 9.19 -2.55 18.69
CA HIS A 105 9.39 -3.96 18.99
C HIS A 105 9.30 -4.82 17.73
N ASP A 106 9.80 -6.04 17.80
CA ASP A 106 9.82 -6.99 16.70
C ASP A 106 8.37 -7.39 16.33
N ILE A 107 7.57 -6.48 15.77
CA ILE A 107 6.17 -6.71 15.39
C ILE A 107 6.05 -7.14 13.92
N GLY A 108 7.17 -7.16 13.20
CA GLY A 108 7.22 -7.42 11.77
C GLY A 108 6.86 -6.21 10.92
N ARG A 109 6.81 -6.43 9.61
CA ARG A 109 6.46 -5.40 8.61
C ARG A 109 4.98 -5.53 8.26
N VAL A 110 4.31 -4.40 8.06
CA VAL A 110 2.90 -4.33 7.64
C VAL A 110 2.83 -3.68 6.29
N VAL A 111 1.96 -4.17 5.39
CA VAL A 111 1.63 -3.54 4.10
C VAL A 111 0.16 -3.23 4.07
N ILE A 112 -0.17 -2.04 3.56
CA ILE A 112 -1.54 -1.61 3.31
C ILE A 112 -1.64 -1.10 1.89
N ARG A 113 -2.63 -1.63 1.17
CA ARG A 113 -3.00 -1.21 -0.19
C ARG A 113 -4.50 -1.26 -0.37
N LYS A 114 -5.01 -0.69 -1.46
CA LYS A 114 -6.43 -0.85 -1.77
C LYS A 114 -6.74 -2.31 -2.01
N GLU A 115 -7.86 -2.75 -1.44
CA GLU A 115 -8.34 -4.11 -1.59
C GLU A 115 -8.87 -4.31 -3.02
N THR A 116 -8.34 -5.32 -3.71
CA THR A 116 -8.81 -5.71 -5.04
C THR A 116 -9.86 -6.81 -4.95
N LEU A 117 -10.58 -7.06 -6.05
CA LEU A 117 -11.51 -8.20 -6.11
C LEU A 117 -10.78 -9.55 -5.96
N GLY A 118 -9.52 -9.63 -6.38
CA GLY A 118 -8.69 -10.83 -6.21
C GLY A 118 -8.40 -11.10 -4.74
N ASP A 119 -8.12 -10.05 -3.96
CA ASP A 119 -7.83 -10.16 -2.53
C ASP A 119 -9.03 -10.69 -1.75
N LYS A 120 -10.24 -10.19 -2.05
CA LYS A 120 -11.49 -10.70 -1.44
C LYS A 120 -11.67 -12.19 -1.61
N ILE A 121 -11.26 -12.71 -2.77
CA ILE A 121 -11.39 -14.14 -3.07
C ILE A 121 -10.26 -14.90 -2.38
N ALA A 122 -9.02 -14.41 -2.45
CA ALA A 122 -7.86 -15.04 -1.82
C ALA A 122 -7.98 -15.09 -0.29
N ASP A 123 -8.54 -14.06 0.35
CA ASP A 123 -8.67 -13.96 1.80
C ASP A 123 -9.65 -15.00 2.38
N ILE A 124 -10.68 -15.37 1.59
CA ILE A 124 -11.58 -16.51 1.92
C ILE A 124 -10.80 -17.82 2.07
N PHE A 125 -9.67 -17.98 1.36
CA PHE A 125 -8.89 -19.22 1.34
C PHE A 125 -7.64 -19.17 2.22
N ASN A 126 -6.97 -18.02 2.32
CA ASN A 126 -5.63 -17.93 2.93
C ASN A 126 -5.59 -17.10 4.23
N ARG A 127 -6.63 -16.32 4.58
CA ARG A 127 -6.68 -15.45 5.77
C ARG A 127 -5.41 -14.61 5.98
N GLU A 128 -4.89 -14.06 4.90
CA GLU A 128 -3.69 -13.22 4.95
C GLU A 128 -4.01 -11.76 5.31
N ASP A 129 -5.30 -11.38 5.25
CA ASP A 129 -5.78 -10.04 5.61
C ASP A 129 -6.02 -9.88 7.12
N ILE A 130 -5.70 -8.69 7.62
CA ILE A 130 -5.77 -8.29 9.02
C ILE A 130 -7.01 -7.42 9.20
N ASP A 131 -8.12 -8.05 9.58
CA ASP A 131 -9.38 -7.33 9.83
C ASP A 131 -9.36 -6.42 11.07
N PHE A 132 -9.70 -5.14 10.87
CA PHE A 132 -9.93 -4.19 11.94
C PHE A 132 -11.44 -4.09 12.24
N LYS A 133 -11.94 -4.95 13.13
CA LYS A 133 -13.38 -5.05 13.45
C LYS A 133 -14.03 -3.74 13.93
N GLU A 134 -13.26 -2.89 14.60
CA GLU A 134 -13.71 -1.56 15.06
C GLU A 134 -13.84 -0.55 13.90
N TYR A 135 -13.27 -0.87 12.74
CA TYR A 135 -13.16 0.00 11.56
C TYR A 135 -13.58 -0.74 10.28
N PRO A 136 -14.89 -1.04 10.14
CA PRO A 136 -15.39 -1.87 9.04
C PRO A 136 -15.27 -1.18 7.67
N THR A 137 -15.34 0.15 7.61
CA THR A 137 -15.17 0.89 6.34
C THR A 137 -13.74 0.78 5.83
N PHE A 138 -12.78 0.90 6.74
CA PHE A 138 -11.36 0.72 6.46
C PHE A 138 -11.07 -0.70 5.96
N SER A 139 -11.51 -1.72 6.69
CA SER A 139 -11.27 -3.14 6.33
C SER A 139 -11.97 -3.56 5.03
N ARG A 140 -12.97 -2.79 4.54
CA ARG A 140 -13.63 -3.02 3.24
C ARG A 140 -12.93 -2.33 2.07
N LYS A 141 -12.04 -1.39 2.35
CA LYS A 141 -11.35 -0.54 1.36
C LYS A 141 -9.90 -0.96 1.19
N TYR A 142 -9.29 -1.47 2.25
CA TYR A 142 -7.85 -1.72 2.31
C TYR A 142 -7.57 -3.15 2.75
N PHE A 143 -6.64 -3.77 2.02
CA PHE A 143 -6.04 -5.03 2.37
C PHE A 143 -4.80 -4.76 3.23
N VAL A 144 -4.74 -5.38 4.41
CA VAL A 144 -3.66 -5.22 5.39
C VAL A 144 -3.01 -6.56 5.68
N THR A 145 -1.71 -6.70 5.46
CA THR A 145 -1.00 -7.95 5.76
C THR A 145 0.28 -7.71 6.54
N GLY A 146 0.72 -8.70 7.31
CA GLY A 146 1.97 -8.64 8.07
C GLY A 146 2.20 -9.84 9.00
N ASN A 147 3.43 -9.95 9.51
CA ASN A 147 3.92 -11.18 10.14
C ASN A 147 3.32 -11.48 11.53
N LYS A 148 2.75 -10.48 12.23
CA LYS A 148 2.22 -10.62 13.60
C LYS A 148 0.87 -9.88 13.76
N PRO A 149 -0.23 -10.43 13.22
CA PRO A 149 -1.50 -9.72 13.04
C PRO A 149 -2.10 -9.12 14.32
N ASP A 150 -2.07 -9.84 15.44
CA ASP A 150 -2.65 -9.35 16.71
C ASP A 150 -1.92 -8.13 17.28
N LEU A 151 -0.59 -8.14 17.16
CA LEU A 151 0.22 -7.01 17.58
C LEU A 151 0.07 -5.84 16.60
N ILE A 152 -0.04 -6.12 15.29
CA ILE A 152 -0.31 -5.09 14.28
C ILE A 152 -1.59 -4.34 14.63
N LYS A 153 -2.69 -5.05 14.94
CA LYS A 153 -3.96 -4.42 15.36
C LYS A 153 -3.80 -3.54 16.60
N SER A 154 -2.98 -3.97 17.55
CA SER A 154 -2.80 -3.28 18.84
C SER A 154 -1.98 -2.00 18.73
N TYR A 155 -0.99 -1.97 17.84
CA TYR A 155 -0.06 -0.84 17.67
C TYR A 155 -0.36 0.03 16.45
N PHE A 156 -1.36 -0.34 15.64
CA PHE A 156 -1.71 0.42 14.45
C PHE A 156 -2.12 1.86 14.80
N PRO A 157 -1.62 2.90 14.11
CA PRO A 157 -1.99 4.28 14.40
C PRO A 157 -3.48 4.52 14.14
N LYS A 158 -4.31 4.60 15.20
CA LYS A 158 -5.77 4.79 15.08
C LYS A 158 -6.15 6.03 14.28
N LYS A 159 -5.41 7.13 14.44
CA LYS A 159 -5.62 8.37 13.69
C LYS A 159 -5.46 8.16 12.18
N LEU A 160 -4.53 7.31 11.77
CA LEU A 160 -4.36 6.99 10.36
C LEU A 160 -5.52 6.16 9.81
N ILE A 161 -6.04 5.21 10.59
CA ILE A 161 -7.26 4.48 10.20
C ILE A 161 -8.41 5.46 10.01
N HIS A 162 -8.61 6.41 10.92
CA HIS A 162 -9.65 7.43 10.80
C HIS A 162 -9.51 8.35 9.59
N VAL A 163 -8.28 8.60 9.11
CA VAL A 163 -8.04 9.37 7.88
C VAL A 163 -8.36 8.54 6.64
N LEU A 164 -8.21 7.22 6.72
CA LEU A 164 -8.42 6.27 5.61
C LEU A 164 -9.85 5.71 5.56
N GLU A 165 -10.65 5.87 6.63
CA GLU A 165 -12.10 5.57 6.64
C GLU A 165 -12.90 6.38 5.63
#